data_AF-A0A6A4H696-F1
#
_entry.id   AF-A0A6A4H696-F1
#
_cell.length_a   1.000
_cell.length_b   1.000
_cell.length_c   1.000
_cell.angle_alpha   90.00
_cell.angle_beta   90.00
_cell.angle_gamma   90.00
#
_symmetry.space_group_name_H-M   'P 1'
#
loop_
_entity.id
_entity.type
_entity.pdbx_description
1 polymer ?
#
loop_
_entity_poly.entity_id
_entity_poly.type
_entity_poly.pdbx_seq_one_letter_code
_entity_poly.pdbx_strand_id
1 'polypeptide(L)'
;KTRVALLGTNSERKIKTEGMKRALHDFFGQSGVKPEYASLLISWVGGDGGSVLAIDHAKKLTAMLYNLDNPESDYKNLHNVLPTIGIWHEQAMAQNTIAENHYSPAVTDDPSALSQSAACAGFKQPTNFKDCSNYYNLSQSMITFWEAQVLDCWQ
;
A
#
# COMPACT_ATOMS: atom_id res chain seq x y z
N LYS A 1 5.14 -17.47 -18.93
CA LYS A 1 4.53 -16.15 -18.61
C LYS A 1 3.23 -16.41 -17.85
N THR A 2 3.11 -15.91 -16.63
CA THR A 2 1.87 -15.98 -15.86
C THR A 2 0.84 -15.03 -16.47
N ARG A 3 -0.41 -15.48 -16.65
CA ARG A 3 -1.50 -14.62 -17.13
C ARG A 3 -2.06 -13.85 -15.94
N VAL A 4 -2.05 -12.52 -16.05
CA VAL A 4 -2.70 -11.64 -15.07
C VAL A 4 -4.16 -11.47 -15.50
N ALA A 5 -5.08 -11.71 -14.58
CA ALA A 5 -6.50 -11.44 -14.77
C ALA A 5 -6.91 -10.29 -13.84
N LEU A 6 -7.67 -9.34 -14.38
CA LEU A 6 -8.26 -8.26 -13.59
C LEU A 6 -9.49 -8.79 -12.88
N LEU A 7 -9.59 -8.54 -11.58
CA LEU A 7 -10.81 -8.76 -10.81
C LEU A 7 -11.70 -7.52 -10.94
N GLY A 8 -13.01 -7.72 -10.98
CA GLY A 8 -14.01 -6.66 -10.90
C GLY A 8 -14.05 -6.02 -9.52
N THR A 9 -14.51 -4.79 -9.45
CA THR A 9 -14.67 -4.04 -8.19
C THR A 9 -15.95 -4.46 -7.45
N ASN A 10 -15.96 -4.35 -6.12
CA ASN A 10 -17.16 -4.44 -5.31
C ASN A 10 -17.44 -3.15 -4.52
N SER A 11 -18.70 -2.96 -4.11
CA SER A 11 -19.17 -1.78 -3.36
C SER A 11 -19.11 -1.98 -1.84
N GLU A 12 -18.35 -2.97 -1.38
CA GLU A 12 -18.29 -3.31 0.04
C GLU A 12 -17.54 -2.26 0.85
N ARG A 13 -18.04 -1.99 2.07
CA ARG A 13 -17.41 -1.00 2.95
C ARG A 13 -16.19 -1.59 3.63
N LYS A 14 -15.06 -1.52 2.93
CA LYS A 14 -13.72 -1.99 3.35
C LYS A 14 -13.30 -1.61 4.78
N ILE A 15 -13.75 -0.46 5.28
CA ILE A 15 -13.41 0.03 6.63
C ILE A 15 -14.15 -0.77 7.72
N LYS A 16 -15.29 -1.38 7.42
CA LYS A 16 -16.04 -2.22 8.35
C LYS A 16 -15.56 -3.66 8.24
N THR A 17 -15.40 -4.34 9.37
CA THR A 17 -14.97 -5.76 9.45
C THR A 17 -15.77 -6.67 8.52
N GLU A 18 -17.10 -6.63 8.63
CA GLU A 18 -18.00 -7.43 7.79
C GLU A 18 -17.94 -7.03 6.30
N GLY A 19 -17.69 -5.75 6.03
CA GLY A 19 -17.51 -5.27 4.65
C GLY A 19 -16.22 -5.81 4.04
N MET A 20 -15.11 -5.75 4.78
CA MET A 20 -13.83 -6.32 4.35
C MET A 20 -13.95 -7.83 4.09
N LYS A 21 -14.58 -8.58 4.99
CA LYS A 21 -14.79 -10.02 4.83
C LYS A 21 -15.58 -10.34 3.57
N ARG A 22 -16.71 -9.66 3.33
CA ARG A 22 -17.50 -9.85 2.11
C ARG A 22 -16.73 -9.46 0.85
N ALA A 23 -15.96 -8.37 0.90
CA ALA A 23 -15.11 -7.94 -0.21
C ALA A 23 -14.09 -9.04 -0.60
N LEU A 24 -13.42 -9.63 0.39
CA LEU A 24 -12.48 -10.73 0.16
C LEU A 24 -13.16 -11.96 -0.43
N HIS A 25 -14.30 -12.37 0.11
CA HIS A 25 -15.05 -13.52 -0.42
C HIS A 25 -15.54 -13.32 -1.85
N ASP A 26 -15.93 -12.09 -2.21
CA ASP A 26 -16.25 -11.73 -3.58
C ASP A 26 -15.03 -11.90 -4.49
N PHE A 27 -13.86 -11.36 -4.11
CA PHE A 27 -12.62 -11.54 -4.88
C PHE A 27 -12.18 -13.01 -4.97
N PHE A 28 -12.35 -13.80 -3.91
CA PHE A 28 -12.09 -15.24 -3.92
C PHE A 28 -13.01 -15.98 -4.88
N GLY A 29 -14.31 -15.65 -4.89
CA GLY A 29 -15.25 -16.18 -5.88
C GLY A 29 -14.83 -15.86 -7.32
N GLN A 30 -14.44 -14.61 -7.59
CA GLN A 30 -13.98 -14.18 -8.92
C GLN A 30 -12.67 -14.87 -9.36
N SER A 31 -11.78 -15.17 -8.42
CA SER A 31 -10.51 -15.89 -8.67
C SER A 31 -10.65 -17.41 -8.65
N GLY A 32 -11.85 -17.93 -8.38
CA GLY A 32 -12.12 -19.37 -8.34
C GLY A 32 -11.64 -20.07 -7.06
N VAL A 33 -11.23 -19.31 -6.03
CA VAL A 33 -10.89 -19.86 -4.72
C VAL A 33 -12.16 -20.32 -4.02
N LYS A 34 -12.27 -21.64 -3.82
CA LYS A 34 -13.40 -22.27 -3.13
C LYS A 34 -13.06 -22.56 -1.67
N PRO A 35 -14.08 -22.69 -0.79
CA PRO A 35 -13.88 -23.02 0.62
C PRO A 35 -13.06 -24.30 0.84
N GLU A 36 -13.28 -25.32 0.01
CA GLU A 36 -12.58 -26.61 0.08
C GLU A 36 -11.06 -26.53 -0.12
N TYR A 37 -10.55 -25.43 -0.70
CA TYR A 37 -9.12 -25.23 -0.91
C TYR A 37 -8.45 -24.43 0.22
N ALA A 38 -9.23 -23.82 1.12
CA ALA A 38 -8.69 -22.88 2.10
C ALA A 38 -7.75 -23.53 3.12
N SER A 39 -7.94 -24.81 3.44
CA SER A 39 -7.04 -25.54 4.35
C SER A 39 -5.73 -25.97 3.68
N LEU A 40 -5.65 -25.93 2.35
CA LEU A 40 -4.51 -26.39 1.55
C LEU A 40 -3.73 -25.25 0.90
N LEU A 41 -4.38 -24.10 0.69
CA LEU A 41 -3.84 -22.98 -0.07
C LEU A 41 -3.89 -21.68 0.72
N ILE A 42 -2.86 -20.87 0.53
CA ILE A 42 -2.81 -19.50 1.03
C ILE A 42 -3.32 -18.56 -0.06
N SER A 43 -4.34 -17.76 0.28
CA SER A 43 -4.76 -16.61 -0.52
C SER A 43 -3.89 -15.42 -0.16
N TRP A 44 -2.93 -15.08 -1.03
CA TRP A 44 -2.09 -13.89 -0.84
C TRP A 44 -2.81 -12.63 -1.33
N VAL A 45 -3.00 -11.66 -0.43
CA VAL A 45 -3.74 -10.42 -0.72
C VAL A 45 -2.87 -9.21 -0.41
N GLY A 46 -2.63 -8.38 -1.43
CA GLY A 46 -1.90 -7.12 -1.29
C GLY A 46 -2.83 -5.92 -1.12
N GLY A 47 -2.34 -4.83 -0.51
CA GLY A 47 -3.06 -3.56 -0.49
C GLY A 47 -2.32 -2.44 0.25
N ASP A 48 -2.99 -1.30 0.37
CA ASP A 48 -2.55 -0.21 1.24
C ASP A 48 -2.53 -0.64 2.72
N GLY A 49 -1.83 0.11 3.58
CA GLY A 49 -1.74 -0.20 5.02
C GLY A 49 -3.09 -0.24 5.74
N GLY A 50 -4.04 0.63 5.37
CA GLY A 50 -5.39 0.61 5.95
C GLY A 50 -6.13 -0.69 5.65
N SER A 51 -5.87 -1.28 4.50
CA SER A 51 -6.49 -2.52 4.07
C SER A 51 -5.88 -3.76 4.66
N VAL A 52 -4.56 -3.81 4.78
CA VAL A 52 -3.90 -4.85 5.57
C VAL A 52 -4.42 -4.83 7.01
N LEU A 53 -4.53 -3.66 7.64
CA LEU A 53 -5.08 -3.52 8.99
C LEU A 53 -6.54 -4.00 9.08
N ALA A 54 -7.38 -3.65 8.11
CA ALA A 54 -8.76 -4.08 8.08
C ALA A 54 -8.91 -5.60 7.86
N ILE A 55 -8.03 -6.23 7.05
CA ILE A 55 -7.98 -7.69 6.89
C ILE A 55 -7.56 -8.34 8.21
N ASP A 56 -6.49 -7.87 8.84
CA ASP A 56 -6.02 -8.39 10.13
C ASP A 56 -7.07 -8.27 11.22
N HIS A 57 -7.80 -7.15 11.25
CA HIS A 57 -8.89 -6.96 12.18
C HIS A 57 -10.04 -7.95 11.92
N ALA A 58 -10.41 -8.18 10.65
CA ALA A 58 -11.38 -9.20 10.28
C ALA A 58 -10.93 -10.60 10.72
N LYS A 59 -9.69 -10.98 10.42
CA LYS A 59 -9.10 -12.26 10.86
C LYS A 59 -9.18 -12.45 12.37
N LYS A 60 -8.77 -11.45 13.16
CA LYS A 60 -8.80 -11.51 14.62
C LYS A 60 -10.21 -11.72 15.18
N LEU A 61 -11.20 -11.02 14.63
CA LEU A 61 -12.58 -11.15 15.09
C LEU A 61 -13.20 -12.48 14.69
N THR A 62 -12.93 -12.96 13.48
CA THR A 62 -13.46 -14.24 13.00
C THR A 62 -12.72 -15.45 13.56
N ALA A 63 -11.49 -15.31 14.04
CA ALA A 63 -10.74 -16.40 14.66
C ALA A 63 -11.48 -17.01 15.87
N MET A 64 -12.27 -16.21 16.61
CA MET A 64 -13.10 -16.71 17.71
C MET A 64 -14.24 -17.63 17.27
N LEU A 65 -14.55 -17.65 15.96
CA LEU A 65 -15.56 -18.50 15.33
C LEU A 65 -14.94 -19.74 14.67
N TYR A 66 -13.68 -20.06 14.98
CA TYR A 66 -13.01 -21.22 14.42
C TYR A 66 -13.63 -22.52 14.94
N ASN A 67 -13.91 -23.44 14.01
CA ASN A 67 -14.49 -24.74 14.31
C ASN A 67 -13.73 -25.81 13.52
N LEU A 68 -13.05 -26.69 14.25
CA LEU A 68 -12.23 -27.78 13.68
C LEU A 68 -13.08 -28.77 12.86
N ASP A 69 -14.34 -28.97 13.24
CA ASP A 69 -15.24 -29.93 12.58
C ASP A 69 -15.86 -29.36 11.29
N ASN A 70 -15.66 -28.07 11.01
CA ASN A 70 -16.14 -27.42 9.80
C ASN A 70 -15.00 -27.26 8.79
N PRO A 71 -14.97 -28.03 7.68
CA PRO A 71 -13.91 -27.95 6.67
C PRO A 71 -13.83 -26.59 5.97
N GLU A 72 -14.86 -25.75 6.06
CA GLU A 72 -14.88 -24.40 5.50
C GLU A 72 -14.44 -23.33 6.51
N SER A 73 -14.03 -23.72 7.73
CA SER A 73 -13.70 -22.76 8.80
C SER A 73 -12.56 -21.83 8.40
N ASP A 74 -11.50 -22.36 7.77
CA ASP A 74 -10.36 -21.58 7.29
C ASP A 74 -10.79 -20.49 6.32
N TYR A 75 -11.69 -20.84 5.39
CA TYR A 75 -12.24 -19.89 4.43
C TYR A 75 -13.07 -18.82 5.13
N LYS A 76 -14.06 -19.22 5.93
CA LYS A 76 -15.01 -18.31 6.59
C LYS A 76 -14.34 -17.36 7.58
N ASN A 77 -13.23 -17.80 8.18
CA ASN A 77 -12.49 -17.03 9.18
C ASN A 77 -11.24 -16.37 8.63
N LEU A 78 -11.04 -16.43 7.29
CA LEU A 78 -9.92 -15.82 6.58
C LEU A 78 -8.56 -16.31 7.09
N HIS A 79 -8.51 -17.51 7.68
CA HIS A 79 -7.29 -18.07 8.25
C HIS A 79 -6.24 -18.30 7.16
N ASN A 80 -6.71 -18.72 6.00
CA ASN A 80 -5.92 -18.97 4.80
C ASN A 80 -5.44 -17.68 4.08
N VAL A 81 -5.84 -16.50 4.54
CA VAL A 81 -5.48 -15.23 3.90
C VAL A 81 -4.15 -14.72 4.45
N LEU A 82 -3.17 -14.46 3.59
CA LEU A 82 -1.95 -13.76 3.94
C LEU A 82 -2.05 -12.31 3.44
N PRO A 83 -2.32 -11.32 4.30
CA PRO A 83 -2.27 -9.93 3.91
C PRO A 83 -0.83 -9.42 3.84
N THR A 84 -0.50 -8.59 2.85
CA THR A 84 0.81 -7.95 2.73
C THR A 84 0.66 -6.52 2.27
N ILE A 85 1.45 -5.62 2.85
CA ILE A 85 1.49 -4.23 2.40
C ILE A 85 2.08 -4.19 1.00
N GLY A 86 1.42 -3.50 0.08
CA GLY A 86 1.95 -3.27 -1.26
C GLY A 86 3.23 -2.44 -1.17
N ILE A 87 4.34 -2.98 -1.67
CA ILE A 87 5.66 -2.33 -1.66
C ILE A 87 5.58 -0.90 -2.19
N TRP A 88 4.82 -0.69 -3.27
CA TRP A 88 4.61 0.64 -3.84
C TRP A 88 3.96 1.62 -2.86
N HIS A 89 2.96 1.19 -2.07
CA HIS A 89 2.32 2.05 -1.07
C HIS A 89 3.26 2.39 0.09
N GLU A 90 4.07 1.42 0.53
CA GLU A 90 5.08 1.64 1.57
C GLU A 90 6.14 2.64 1.12
N GLN A 91 6.68 2.45 -0.09
CA GLN A 91 7.63 3.37 -0.70
C GLN A 91 7.04 4.77 -0.88
N ALA A 92 5.81 4.86 -1.39
CA ALA A 92 5.12 6.14 -1.57
C ALA A 92 4.92 6.88 -0.24
N MET A 93 4.50 6.17 0.81
CA MET A 93 4.33 6.75 2.14
C MET A 93 5.66 7.26 2.70
N ALA A 94 6.71 6.43 2.68
CA ALA A 94 8.03 6.82 3.19
C ALA A 94 8.60 8.04 2.46
N GLN A 95 8.53 8.04 1.12
CA GLN A 95 9.01 9.15 0.30
C GLN A 95 8.22 10.43 0.56
N ASN A 96 6.89 10.32 0.65
CA ASN A 96 6.04 11.46 0.96
C ASN A 96 6.31 12.03 2.35
N THR A 97 6.59 11.19 3.35
CA THR A 97 6.97 11.64 4.69
C THR A 97 8.31 12.37 4.70
N ILE A 98 9.31 11.87 3.95
CA ILE A 98 10.58 12.59 3.78
C ILE A 98 10.32 13.94 3.10
N ALA A 99 9.54 13.95 2.02
CA ALA A 99 9.20 15.17 1.31
C ALA A 99 8.48 16.18 2.21
N GLU A 100 7.48 15.76 2.99
CA GLU A 100 6.75 16.62 3.92
C GLU A 100 7.66 17.27 4.97
N ASN A 101 8.66 16.53 5.46
CA ASN A 101 9.58 17.03 6.48
C ASN A 101 10.68 17.96 5.94
N HIS A 102 11.06 17.83 4.66
CA HIS A 102 12.20 18.53 4.07
C HIS A 102 11.83 19.55 2.99
N TYR A 103 10.59 19.56 2.49
CA TYR A 103 10.07 20.68 1.71
C TYR A 103 9.65 21.81 2.65
N SER A 104 10.50 22.84 2.74
CA SER A 104 10.24 24.08 3.45
C SER A 104 9.80 25.18 2.45
N PRO A 105 9.57 26.44 2.88
CA PRO A 105 9.39 27.54 1.94
C PRO A 105 10.54 27.63 0.92
N ALA A 106 10.26 28.19 -0.26
CA ALA A 106 11.26 28.30 -1.33
C ALA A 106 12.46 29.18 -0.96
N VAL A 107 12.26 30.14 -0.04
CA VAL A 107 13.32 30.96 0.55
C VAL A 107 13.52 30.48 1.98
N THR A 108 14.66 29.85 2.24
CA THR A 108 15.07 29.29 3.53
C THR A 108 16.58 29.33 3.61
N ASP A 109 17.16 29.43 4.81
CA ASP A 109 18.63 29.34 5.00
C ASP A 109 19.10 27.88 5.19
N ASP A 110 18.16 26.93 5.24
CA ASP A 110 18.46 25.50 5.39
C ASP A 110 18.92 24.89 4.05
N PRO A 111 20.19 24.50 3.91
CA PRO A 111 20.73 23.91 2.67
C PRO A 111 20.21 22.49 2.42
N SER A 112 19.61 21.83 3.41
CA SER A 112 18.98 20.52 3.26
C SER A 112 17.55 20.60 2.71
N ALA A 113 17.03 21.81 2.51
CA ALA A 113 15.69 22.03 2.02
C ALA A 113 15.52 21.56 0.56
N LEU A 114 14.57 20.64 0.37
CA LEU A 114 14.20 20.15 -0.97
C LEU A 114 13.56 21.25 -1.84
N SER A 115 13.01 22.29 -1.21
CA SER A 115 12.38 23.42 -1.91
C SER A 115 13.36 24.22 -2.75
N GLN A 116 14.58 24.45 -2.25
CA GLN A 116 15.63 25.13 -3.01
C GLN A 116 16.12 24.29 -4.19
N SER A 117 16.37 23.00 -3.95
CA SER A 117 16.79 22.05 -4.98
C SER A 117 15.72 21.95 -6.08
N ALA A 118 14.45 21.89 -5.69
CA ALA A 118 13.32 21.89 -6.60
C ALA A 118 13.24 23.18 -7.44
N ALA A 119 13.41 24.34 -6.81
CA ALA A 119 13.42 25.63 -7.51
C ALA A 119 14.58 25.72 -8.52
N CYS A 120 15.79 25.30 -8.15
CA CYS A 120 16.96 25.31 -9.02
C CYS A 120 16.82 24.36 -10.22
N ALA A 121 16.27 23.17 -10.00
CA ALA A 121 16.10 22.16 -11.06
C ALA A 121 14.75 22.24 -11.80
N GLY A 122 13.89 23.21 -11.47
CA GLY A 122 12.60 23.42 -12.15
C GLY A 122 11.50 22.40 -11.80
N PHE A 123 11.62 21.69 -10.68
CA PHE A 123 10.57 20.78 -10.19
C PHE A 123 9.51 21.54 -9.40
N LYS A 124 8.25 21.11 -9.54
CA LYS A 124 7.14 21.65 -8.74
C LYS A 124 7.12 21.03 -7.35
N GLN A 125 6.94 21.87 -6.33
CA GLN A 125 6.64 21.42 -4.98
C GLN A 125 5.22 20.84 -4.90
N PRO A 126 5.03 19.64 -4.33
CA PRO A 126 3.70 19.12 -4.07
C PRO A 126 2.93 20.00 -3.08
N THR A 127 1.63 20.17 -3.32
CA THR A 127 0.74 20.92 -2.41
C THR A 127 0.10 20.05 -1.33
N ASN A 128 0.14 18.72 -1.51
CA ASN A 128 -0.41 17.75 -0.57
C ASN A 128 0.46 16.49 -0.53
N PHE A 129 1.30 16.37 0.50
CA PHE A 129 2.16 15.21 0.69
C PHE A 129 1.41 13.93 1.08
N LYS A 130 0.11 14.00 1.41
CA LYS A 130 -0.69 12.79 1.66
C LYS A 130 -1.17 12.10 0.38
N ASP A 131 -1.03 12.75 -0.77
CA ASP A 131 -1.42 12.17 -2.05
C ASP A 131 -0.33 11.22 -2.57
N CYS A 132 -0.66 9.94 -2.67
CA CYS A 132 0.22 8.89 -3.21
C CYS A 132 0.49 9.07 -4.71
N SER A 133 -0.33 9.85 -5.44
CA SER A 133 -0.11 10.16 -6.85
C SER A 133 1.19 10.95 -7.10
N ASN A 134 1.70 11.64 -6.07
CA ASN A 134 2.96 12.38 -6.13
C ASN A 134 4.20 11.47 -6.23
N TYR A 135 4.07 10.16 -5.99
CA TYR A 135 5.21 9.24 -5.85
C TYR A 135 6.20 9.35 -6.99
N TYR A 136 5.75 9.27 -8.25
CA TYR A 136 6.67 9.28 -9.39
C TYR A 136 7.38 10.62 -9.57
N ASN A 137 6.65 11.73 -9.43
CA ASN A 137 7.21 13.07 -9.57
C ASN A 137 8.23 13.37 -8.47
N LEU A 138 7.90 13.03 -7.22
CA LEU A 138 8.80 13.21 -6.08
C LEU A 138 10.01 12.27 -6.15
N SER A 139 9.84 11.04 -6.67
CA SER A 139 10.94 10.10 -6.81
C SER A 139 11.96 10.63 -7.82
N GLN A 140 11.47 11.12 -8.96
CA GLN A 140 12.31 11.72 -10.00
C GLN A 140 13.05 12.96 -9.48
N SER A 141 12.36 13.85 -8.75
CA SER A 141 12.99 15.07 -8.23
C SER A 141 14.07 14.75 -7.19
N MET A 142 13.76 13.88 -6.22
CA MET A 142 14.71 13.48 -5.18
C MET A 142 15.94 12.75 -5.73
N ILE A 143 15.78 11.90 -6.74
CA ILE A 143 16.92 11.25 -7.42
C ILE A 143 17.79 12.32 -8.11
N THR A 144 17.17 13.26 -8.83
CA THR A 144 17.90 14.33 -9.52
C THR A 144 18.68 15.20 -8.54
N PHE A 145 18.10 15.54 -7.39
CA PHE A 145 18.77 16.34 -6.35
C PHE A 145 19.97 15.59 -5.77
N TRP A 146 19.79 14.31 -5.44
CA TRP A 146 20.85 13.46 -4.94
C TRP A 146 22.01 13.34 -5.94
N GLU A 147 21.71 13.06 -7.21
CA GLU A 147 22.73 12.96 -8.26
C GLU A 147 23.50 14.28 -8.44
N ALA A 148 22.81 15.42 -8.43
CA ALA A 148 23.46 16.73 -8.50
C ALA A 148 24.39 16.99 -7.30
N GLN A 149 23.96 16.64 -6.09
CA GLN A 149 24.78 16.79 -4.87
C GLN A 149 25.99 15.86 -4.87
N VAL A 150 25.83 14.61 -5.31
CA VAL A 150 26.95 13.67 -5.41
C VAL A 150 27.99 14.17 -6.41
N LEU A 151 27.56 14.71 -7.55
CA LEU A 151 28.47 15.29 -8.54
C LEU A 151 29.20 16.54 -8.03
N ASP A 152 28.52 17.38 -7.24
CA ASP A 152 29.11 18.58 -6.63
C ASP A 152 30.18 18.22 -5.57
N CYS A 153 29.91 17.21 -4.73
CA CYS A 153 30.85 16.70 -3.73
C CYS A 153 32.17 16.16 -4.32
N TRP A 154 32.21 15.88 -5.62
CA TRP A 154 33.36 15.31 -6.32
C TRP A 154 34.16 16.35 -7.13
N GLN A 155 33.82 17.64 -7.01
CA GLN A 155 34.60 18.77 -7.52
C GLN A 155 35.71 19.17 -6.54
#